data_AF-A0A7H2BJI1-F1
#
_entry.id   AF-A0A7H2BJI1-F1
#
_cell.length_a   1.000
_cell.length_b   1.000
_cell.length_c   1.000
_cell.angle_alpha   90.00
_cell.angle_beta   90.00
_cell.angle_gamma   90.00
#
_symmetry.space_group_name_H-M   'P 1'
#
loop_
_entity.id
_entity.type
_entity.pdbx_description
1 polymer ?
#
loop_
_entity_poly.entity_id
_entity_poly.type
_entity_poly.pdbx_seq_one_letter_code
_entity_poly.pdbx_strand_id
1 'polypeptide(L)'
;MLSSQILKRLGQGKKTMADLRFDYGLLQELIDTFENTRSGFETLAGSTCPTCSSEDPVAEHHASTVKDQEKKLLSDAVTSFTHAKDGAQDAYDAFKAADGAGEGK
;
A
#
# COMPACT_ATOMS: atom_id res chain seq x y z
N MET A 1 -48.68 35.10 12.19
CA MET A 1 -47.30 35.63 12.20
C MET A 1 -46.34 34.60 12.79
N LEU A 2 -46.09 33.51 12.07
CA LEU A 2 -45.11 32.50 12.49
C LEU A 2 -43.73 32.85 11.91
N SER A 3 -42.90 33.37 12.81
CA SER A 3 -41.48 33.08 12.96
C SER A 3 -40.57 33.12 11.73
N SER A 4 -40.19 34.35 11.36
CA SER A 4 -39.03 34.65 10.51
C SER A 4 -37.69 34.12 11.09
N GLN A 5 -37.69 33.62 12.34
CA GLN A 5 -36.54 32.99 12.98
C GLN A 5 -36.33 31.52 12.60
N ILE A 6 -37.36 30.82 12.10
CA ILE A 6 -37.23 29.40 11.68
C ILE A 6 -36.54 29.31 10.32
N LEU A 7 -36.81 30.26 9.40
CA LEU A 7 -36.19 30.27 8.07
C LEU A 7 -34.68 30.64 8.12
N LYS A 8 -34.25 31.41 9.14
CA LYS A 8 -32.82 31.74 9.33
C LYS A 8 -31.98 30.54 9.79
N ARG A 9 -32.59 29.52 10.40
CA ARG A 9 -31.91 28.29 10.84
C ARG A 9 -31.72 27.26 9.73
N LEU A 10 -32.43 27.40 8.61
CA LEU A 10 -32.32 26.49 7.46
C LEU A 10 -31.24 26.90 6.45
N GLY A 11 -30.68 28.11 6.58
CA GLY A 11 -29.60 28.62 5.72
C GLY A 11 -28.17 28.46 6.28
N GLN A 12 -28.02 27.87 7.47
CA GLN A 12 -26.71 27.70 8.14
C GLN A 12 -26.28 26.24 8.29
N GLY A 13 -26.88 25.34 7.51
CA GLY A 13 -26.22 24.08 7.20
C GLY A 13 -25.21 24.32 6.10
N LYS A 14 -24.06 24.92 6.43
CA LYS A 14 -22.85 24.79 5.60
C LYS A 14 -22.75 23.27 5.38
N LYS A 15 -23.04 22.80 4.17
CA LYS A 15 -22.66 21.46 3.74
C LYS A 15 -21.14 21.48 3.74
N THR A 16 -20.55 21.40 4.92
CA THR A 16 -19.19 20.90 5.07
C THR A 16 -19.25 19.56 4.38
N MET A 17 -18.51 19.46 3.26
CA MET A 17 -18.10 18.18 2.69
C MET A 17 -17.91 17.23 3.86
N ALA A 18 -18.58 16.07 3.78
CA ALA A 18 -18.57 15.06 4.83
C ALA A 18 -17.24 15.11 5.59
N ASP A 19 -17.32 15.22 6.92
CA ASP A 19 -16.22 15.21 7.88
C ASP A 19 -15.46 13.88 7.74
N LEU A 20 -14.84 13.70 6.57
CA LEU A 20 -14.02 12.61 6.11
C LEU A 20 -12.73 12.84 6.88
N ARG A 21 -12.74 12.41 8.14
CA ARG A 21 -11.50 12.21 8.88
C ARG A 21 -10.74 11.13 8.13
N PHE A 22 -9.88 11.55 7.20
CA PHE A 22 -8.95 10.66 6.54
C PHE A 22 -8.01 10.11 7.62
N ASP A 23 -7.99 8.78 7.76
CA ASP A 23 -7.11 8.12 8.71
C ASP A 23 -5.70 8.01 8.11
N TYR A 24 -4.94 9.08 8.26
CA TYR A 24 -3.53 9.12 7.88
C TYR A 24 -2.68 8.10 8.63
N GLY A 25 -3.12 7.68 9.83
CA GLY A 25 -2.46 6.62 10.59
C GLY A 25 -2.57 5.28 9.88
N LEU A 26 -3.78 4.94 9.42
CA LEU A 26 -4.02 3.71 8.65
C LEU A 26 -3.20 3.67 7.34
N LEU A 27 -3.11 4.78 6.62
CA LEU A 27 -2.31 4.82 5.37
C LEU A 27 -0.82 4.70 5.64
N GLN A 28 -0.32 5.36 6.69
CA GLN A 28 1.08 5.22 7.10
C GLN A 28 1.37 3.77 7.53
N GLU A 29 0.47 3.15 8.30
CA GLU A 29 0.60 1.75 8.73
C GLU A 29 0.61 0.79 7.52
N LEU A 30 -0.21 1.06 6.49
CA LEU A 30 -0.20 0.30 5.24
C LEU A 30 1.12 0.44 4.47
N ILE A 31 1.64 1.66 4.33
CA ILE A 31 2.94 1.93 3.69
C ILE A 31 4.05 1.18 4.41
N ASP A 32 4.11 1.32 5.74
CA ASP A 32 5.12 0.66 6.57
C ASP A 32 5.00 -0.87 6.49
N THR A 33 3.77 -1.41 6.45
CA THR A 33 3.53 -2.84 6.30
C THR A 33 4.02 -3.37 4.97
N PHE A 34 3.76 -2.67 3.86
CA PHE A 34 4.23 -3.08 2.54
C PHE A 34 5.76 -2.99 2.44
N GLU A 35 6.36 -1.96 3.03
CA GLU A 35 7.82 -1.82 3.05
C GLU A 35 8.51 -2.91 3.87
N ASN A 36 8.03 -3.18 5.08
CA ASN A 36 8.54 -4.24 5.94
C ASN A 36 8.41 -5.62 5.29
N THR A 37 7.26 -5.89 4.67
CA THR A 37 7.01 -7.15 3.98
C THR A 37 7.92 -7.32 2.76
N ARG A 38 8.08 -6.26 1.95
CA ARG A 38 9.02 -6.23 0.82
C ARG A 38 10.46 -6.54 1.26
N SER A 39 10.93 -5.88 2.32
CA SER A 39 12.27 -6.12 2.87
C SER A 39 12.46 -7.55 3.38
N GLY A 40 11.40 -8.14 3.96
CA GLY A 40 11.38 -9.56 4.33
C GLY A 40 11.58 -10.49 3.12
N PHE A 41 10.91 -10.22 2.00
CA PHE A 41 11.07 -11.01 0.77
C PHE A 41 12.45 -10.84 0.13
N GLU A 42 13.02 -9.63 0.12
CA GLU A 42 14.40 -9.39 -0.34
C GLU A 42 15.42 -10.17 0.51
N THR A 43 15.21 -10.21 1.82
CA THR A 43 16.05 -11.00 2.76
C THR A 43 15.92 -12.49 2.48
N LEU A 44 14.70 -12.99 2.25
CA LEU A 44 14.47 -14.39 1.89
C LEU A 44 15.17 -14.74 0.57
N ALA A 45 15.05 -13.90 -0.46
CA ALA A 45 15.73 -14.07 -1.75
C ALA A 45 17.27 -14.10 -1.61
N GLY A 46 17.83 -13.31 -0.71
CA GLY A 46 19.26 -13.35 -0.37
C GLY A 46 19.68 -14.59 0.43
N SER A 47 18.75 -15.26 1.12
CA SER A 47 19.01 -16.43 1.98
C SER A 47 18.80 -17.78 1.28
N THR A 48 17.96 -17.83 0.24
CA THR A 48 17.81 -18.98 -0.66
C THR A 48 19.05 -19.02 -1.58
N CYS A 49 19.96 -19.99 -1.57
CA CYS A 49 19.78 -21.43 -1.49
C CYS A 49 21.14 -22.15 -1.31
N PRO A 50 21.23 -23.28 -0.58
CA PRO A 50 22.35 -24.23 -0.68
C PRO A 50 22.48 -24.77 -2.11
N THR A 51 23.70 -24.94 -2.62
CA THR A 51 23.95 -25.58 -3.91
C THR A 51 23.52 -27.06 -3.88
N CYS A 52 22.46 -27.41 -4.62
CA CYS A 52 22.13 -28.81 -4.88
C CYS A 52 22.99 -29.30 -6.04
N SER A 53 24.27 -29.59 -5.78
CA SER A 53 25.08 -30.36 -6.72
C SER A 53 24.63 -31.83 -6.61
N SER A 54 24.02 -32.34 -7.66
CA SER A 54 23.65 -33.76 -7.79
C SER A 54 24.48 -34.37 -8.90
N GLU A 55 24.97 -35.59 -8.71
CA GLU A 55 25.66 -36.36 -9.77
C GLU A 55 24.67 -36.91 -10.82
N ASP A 56 23.36 -36.90 -10.52
CA ASP A 56 22.28 -37.20 -11.46
C ASP A 56 21.89 -35.93 -12.25
N PRO A 57 22.09 -35.90 -13.58
CA PRO A 57 21.80 -34.73 -14.43
C PRO A 57 20.31 -34.38 -14.51
N VAL A 58 19.40 -35.34 -14.28
CA VAL A 58 17.96 -35.07 -14.21
C VAL A 58 17.62 -34.35 -12.91
N ALA A 59 18.19 -34.82 -11.80
CA ALA A 59 18.04 -34.17 -10.49
C ALA A 59 18.68 -32.77 -10.46
N GLU A 60 19.82 -32.57 -11.13
CA GLU A 60 20.45 -31.25 -11.30
C GLU A 60 19.56 -30.28 -12.10
N HIS A 61 19.01 -30.73 -13.23
CA HIS A 61 18.08 -29.92 -14.05
C HIS A 61 16.80 -29.54 -13.28
N HIS A 62 16.23 -30.48 -12.51
CA HIS A 62 15.07 -30.20 -11.65
C HIS A 62 15.42 -29.21 -10.54
N ALA A 63 16.58 -29.35 -9.89
CA ALA A 63 17.03 -28.42 -8.88
C ALA A 63 17.21 -26.99 -9.43
N SER A 64 17.76 -26.84 -10.64
CA SER A 64 17.87 -25.53 -11.30
C SER A 64 16.50 -24.93 -11.60
N THR A 65 15.58 -25.72 -12.16
CA THR A 65 14.23 -25.25 -12.51
C THR A 65 13.46 -24.77 -11.27
N VAL A 66 13.54 -25.51 -10.17
CA VAL A 66 12.90 -25.13 -8.89
C VAL A 66 13.49 -23.84 -8.34
N LYS A 67 14.82 -23.67 -8.40
CA LYS A 67 15.47 -22.42 -7.98
C LYS A 67 15.06 -21.21 -8.82
N ASP A 68 14.93 -21.39 -10.13
CA ASP A 68 14.50 -20.30 -11.01
C ASP A 68 13.04 -19.91 -10.74
N GLN A 69 12.17 -20.89 -10.47
CA GLN A 69 10.79 -20.63 -10.05
C GLN A 69 10.71 -19.93 -8.69
N GLU A 70 11.53 -20.32 -7.73
CA GLU A 70 11.63 -19.69 -6.40
C GLU A 70 12.07 -18.22 -6.53
N LYS A 71 13.13 -17.95 -7.28
CA LYS A 71 13.59 -16.58 -7.56
C LYS A 71 12.51 -15.74 -8.24
N LYS A 72 11.83 -16.31 -9.24
CA LYS A 72 10.74 -15.62 -9.94
C LYS A 72 9.60 -15.27 -8.99
N LEU A 73 9.18 -16.22 -8.14
CA LEU A 73 8.13 -15.99 -7.15
C LEU A 73 8.48 -14.84 -6.20
N LEU A 74 9.72 -14.82 -5.68
CA LEU A 74 10.19 -13.77 -4.78
C LEU A 74 10.26 -12.41 -5.48
N SER A 75 10.74 -12.37 -6.73
CA SER A 75 10.77 -11.15 -7.54
C SER A 75 9.37 -10.61 -7.85
N ASP A 76 8.42 -11.49 -8.18
CA ASP A 76 7.02 -11.12 -8.46
C ASP A 76 6.34 -10.57 -7.20
N ALA A 77 6.66 -11.13 -6.02
CA ALA A 77 6.18 -10.64 -4.73
C ALA A 77 6.72 -9.24 -4.41
N VAL A 78 8.05 -9.04 -4.51
CA VAL A 78 8.70 -7.72 -4.27
C VAL A 78 8.09 -6.64 -5.17
N THR A 79 7.86 -6.95 -6.44
CA THR A 79 7.24 -6.02 -7.41
C THR A 79 5.83 -5.64 -6.96
N SER A 80 5.03 -6.63 -6.56
CA SER A 80 3.64 -6.41 -6.13
C SER A 80 3.54 -5.53 -4.88
N PHE A 81 4.39 -5.78 -3.88
CA PHE A 81 4.45 -4.95 -2.66
C PHE A 81 4.96 -3.54 -2.91
N THR A 82 5.86 -3.36 -3.88
CA THR A 82 6.31 -2.04 -4.31
C THR A 82 5.13 -1.24 -4.89
N HIS A 83 4.37 -1.82 -5.82
CA HIS A 83 3.19 -1.16 -6.37
C HIS A 83 2.11 -0.86 -5.32
N ALA A 84 1.90 -1.77 -4.36
CA ALA A 84 0.96 -1.53 -3.26
C ALA A 84 1.40 -0.36 -2.38
N LYS A 85 2.69 -0.26 -2.06
CA LYS A 85 3.27 0.88 -1.32
C LYS A 85 3.09 2.19 -2.07
N ASP A 86 3.44 2.22 -3.35
CA ASP A 86 3.35 3.42 -4.18
C ASP A 86 1.89 3.90 -4.28
N GLY A 87 0.93 2.99 -4.47
CA GLY A 87 -0.49 3.34 -4.47
C GLY A 87 -1.00 3.86 -3.12
N ALA A 88 -0.49 3.35 -1.99
CA ALA A 88 -0.83 3.87 -0.67
C ALA A 88 -0.22 5.26 -0.44
N GLN A 89 1.00 5.51 -0.92
CA GLN A 89 1.65 6.82 -0.88
C GLN A 89 0.91 7.85 -1.74
N ASP A 90 0.52 7.47 -2.97
CA ASP A 90 -0.26 8.34 -3.86
C ASP A 90 -1.60 8.75 -3.22
N ALA A 91 -2.27 7.80 -2.56
CA ALA A 91 -3.51 8.08 -1.83
C ALA A 91 -3.27 9.02 -0.64
N TYR A 92 -2.20 8.81 0.13
CA TYR A 92 -1.80 9.68 1.23
C TYR A 92 -1.56 11.12 0.74
N ASP A 93 -0.79 11.27 -0.33
CA ASP A 93 -0.42 12.57 -0.89
C ASP A 93 -1.65 13.29 -1.48
N ALA A 94 -2.55 12.55 -2.15
CA ALA A 94 -3.80 13.09 -2.67
C ALA A 94 -4.73 13.60 -1.55
N PHE A 95 -4.85 12.85 -0.44
CA PHE A 95 -5.66 13.29 0.71
C PHE A 95 -5.03 14.50 1.40
N LYS A 96 -3.71 14.51 1.59
CA LYS A 96 -2.96 15.68 2.08
C LYS A 96 -3.21 16.93 1.24
N ALA A 97 -3.19 16.79 -0.09
CA ALA A 97 -3.45 17.90 -1.01
C ALA A 97 -4.90 18.38 -0.92
N ALA A 98 -5.87 17.46 -0.76
CA ALA A 98 -7.28 17.79 -0.60
C ALA A 98 -7.56 18.54 0.72
N ASP A 99 -6.92 18.13 1.82
CA ASP A 99 -7.03 18.81 3.12
C ASP A 99 -6.40 20.22 3.07
N GLY A 100 -5.20 20.35 2.50
CA GLY A 100 -4.52 21.64 2.35
C GLY A 100 -5.24 22.62 1.41
N ALA A 101 -6.00 22.11 0.43
CA ALA A 101 -6.83 22.93 -0.46
C ALA A 101 -8.11 23.47 0.23
N GLY A 102 -8.51 22.88 1.36
CA GLY A 102 -9.71 23.26 2.11
C GLY A 102 -9.55 24.46 3.05
N GLU A 103 -8.32 24.84 3.42
CA GLU A 103 -8.04 25.95 4.36
C GLU A 103 -8.15 27.34 3.71
N GLY A 104 -8.33 27.41 2.39
CA GLY A 104 -8.55 28.66 1.66
C GLY A 104 -10.02 28.91 1.29
N LYS A 105 -10.90 29.20 2.26
CA LYS A 105 -12.12 30.03 2.10
C LYS A 105 -12.96 30.22 3.36
#